data_AF-A0A9N9FEZ7-F1
#
_entry.id   AF-A0A9N9FEZ7-F1
#
_cell.length_a   1.000
_cell.length_b   1.000
_cell.length_c   1.000
_cell.angle_alpha   90.00
_cell.angle_beta   90.00
_cell.angle_gamma   90.00
#
_symmetry.space_group_name_H-M   'P 1'
#
loop_
_entity.id
_entity.type
_entity.pdbx_description
1 polymer ?
#
loop_
_entity_poly.entity_id
_entity_poly.type
_entity_poly.pdbx_seq_one_letter_code
_entity_poly.pdbx_strand_id
1 'polypeptide(L)'
;KKTKELITTYRLQTVVSKKLVSKLATVRNRIKRRVREAARYALPAVGRVRHDYLFLAGLNVYNASWKELCVAVEKAIGNPKLYKTRN
;
A
#
# COMPACT_ATOMS: atom_id res chain seq x y z
N LYS A 1 32.92 -1.92 0.26
CA LYS A 1 32.56 -0.59 0.81
C LYS A 1 31.05 -0.53 1.00
N LYS A 2 30.53 -0.44 2.23
CA LYS A 2 29.10 -0.16 2.44
C LYS A 2 28.85 1.28 1.99
N THR A 3 28.07 1.46 0.94
CA THR A 3 27.65 2.79 0.46
C THR A 3 26.89 3.47 1.59
N LYS A 4 27.33 4.67 2.00
CA LYS A 4 26.64 5.54 2.98
C LYS A 4 25.40 6.21 2.37
N GLU A 5 24.83 5.66 1.30
CA GLU A 5 23.66 6.25 0.68
C GLU A 5 22.45 6.04 1.59
N LEU A 6 21.77 7.13 1.91
CA LEU A 6 20.52 7.06 2.65
C LEU A 6 19.54 6.25 1.81
N ILE A 7 19.01 5.16 2.36
CA ILE A 7 17.91 4.43 1.72
C ILE A 7 16.73 5.40 1.60
N THR A 8 16.42 5.83 0.39
CA THR A 8 15.27 6.70 0.11
C THR A 8 14.04 5.92 -0.36
N THR A 9 14.12 4.60 -0.35
CA THR A 9 13.09 3.72 -0.91
C THR A 9 12.01 3.37 0.12
N TYR A 10 10.84 3.02 -0.42
CA TYR A 10 9.73 2.43 0.31
C TYR A 10 9.64 0.95 -0.05
N ARG A 11 9.38 0.07 0.92
CA ARG A 11 9.04 -1.33 0.62
C ARG A 11 7.53 -1.49 0.66
N LEU A 12 6.98 -2.16 -0.37
CA LEU A 12 5.55 -2.31 -0.55
C LEU A 12 5.19 -3.80 -0.67
N GLN A 13 4.26 -4.25 0.16
CA GLN A 13 3.67 -5.58 0.06
C GLN A 13 2.15 -5.48 0.08
N THR A 14 1.48 -6.29 -0.74
CA THR A 14 0.01 -6.37 -0.79
C THR A 14 -0.46 -7.79 -0.54
N VAL A 15 -1.36 -7.93 0.45
CA VAL A 15 -1.96 -9.21 0.82
C VAL A 15 -3.44 -9.18 0.48
N VAL A 16 -3.88 -10.23 -0.22
CA VAL A 16 -5.28 -10.43 -0.63
C VAL A 16 -5.63 -11.88 -0.33
N SER A 17 -6.53 -12.10 0.63
CA SER A 17 -6.90 -13.44 1.11
C SER A 17 -7.78 -14.19 0.11
N LYS A 18 -7.48 -15.47 -0.13
CA LYS A 18 -8.37 -16.34 -0.93
C LYS A 18 -9.72 -16.58 -0.25
N LYS A 19 -9.72 -16.77 1.07
CA LYS A 19 -10.93 -17.09 1.86
C LYS A 19 -11.83 -15.86 2.04
N LEU A 20 -11.23 -14.71 2.35
CA LEU A 20 -12.00 -13.50 2.71
C LEU A 20 -12.37 -12.63 1.51
N VAL A 21 -11.66 -12.75 0.37
CA VAL A 21 -11.86 -11.87 -0.79
C VAL A 21 -12.47 -12.63 -1.96
N SER A 22 -11.75 -13.61 -2.52
CA SER A 22 -12.26 -14.41 -3.63
C SER A 22 -11.39 -15.64 -3.88
N LYS A 23 -12.04 -16.76 -4.23
CA LYS A 23 -11.35 -17.97 -4.71
C LYS A 23 -10.71 -17.76 -6.09
N LEU A 24 -11.22 -16.84 -6.90
CA LEU A 24 -10.73 -16.56 -8.25
C LEU A 24 -9.40 -15.78 -8.21
N ALA A 25 -8.37 -16.32 -8.87
CA ALA A 25 -7.03 -15.70 -8.89
C ALA A 25 -7.00 -14.36 -9.64
N THR A 26 -7.78 -14.25 -10.73
CA THR A 26 -7.91 -13.03 -11.55
C THR A 26 -8.41 -11.84 -10.72
N VAL A 27 -9.44 -12.05 -9.90
CA VAL A 27 -9.99 -11.05 -8.97
C VAL A 27 -8.90 -10.56 -8.01
N ARG A 28 -8.18 -11.48 -7.35
CA ARG A 28 -7.11 -11.12 -6.41
C ARG A 28 -5.95 -10.40 -7.09
N ASN A 29 -5.55 -10.83 -8.28
CA ASN A 29 -4.45 -10.22 -9.02
C ASN A 29 -4.82 -8.80 -9.49
N ARG A 30 -6.07 -8.59 -9.92
CA ARG A 30 -6.58 -7.25 -10.22
C ARG A 30 -6.51 -6.34 -9.00
N ILE A 31 -6.98 -6.81 -7.84
CA ILE A 31 -6.91 -6.05 -6.57
C ILE A 31 -5.45 -5.71 -6.24
N LYS A 32 -4.53 -6.69 -6.26
CA LYS A 32 -3.10 -6.45 -6.00
C LYS A 32 -2.52 -5.39 -6.91
N ARG A 33 -2.81 -5.46 -8.22
CA ARG A 33 -2.34 -4.47 -9.21
C ARG A 33 -2.88 -3.08 -8.87
N ARG A 34 -4.18 -2.95 -8.64
CA ARG A 34 -4.84 -1.68 -8.34
C ARG A 34 -4.25 -1.01 -7.09
N VAL A 35 -4.13 -1.77 -5.99
CA VAL A 35 -3.54 -1.26 -4.74
C VAL A 35 -2.09 -0.84 -4.94
N ARG A 36 -1.30 -1.65 -5.68
CA ARG A 36 0.10 -1.34 -5.94
C ARG A 36 0.27 -0.02 -6.69
N GLU A 37 -0.52 0.20 -7.72
CA GLU A 37 -0.47 1.45 -8.48
C GLU A 37 -0.91 2.65 -7.62
N ALA A 38 -2.00 2.52 -6.87
CA ALA A 38 -2.45 3.59 -5.97
C ALA A 38 -1.41 3.90 -4.87
N ALA A 39 -0.75 2.88 -4.31
CA ALA A 39 0.31 3.07 -3.33
C ALA A 39 1.55 3.75 -3.93
N ARG A 40 1.96 3.36 -5.15
CA ARG A 40 3.07 4.03 -5.86
C ARG A 40 2.78 5.50 -6.12
N TYR A 41 1.52 5.84 -6.40
CA TYR A 41 1.09 7.22 -6.57
C TYR A 41 1.12 8.01 -5.25
N ALA A 42 0.61 7.43 -4.17
CA ALA A 42 0.47 8.12 -2.89
C ALA A 42 1.78 8.22 -2.07
N LEU A 43 2.62 7.18 -2.08
CA LEU A 43 3.80 7.08 -1.21
C LEU A 43 4.81 8.24 -1.36
N PRO A 44 5.11 8.76 -2.57
CA PRO A 44 5.98 9.92 -2.71
C PRO A 44 5.44 11.18 -2.01
N ALA A 45 4.11 11.33 -1.91
CA ALA A 45 3.48 12.51 -1.34
C ALA A 45 3.29 12.42 0.18
N VAL A 46 2.85 11.27 0.68
CA VAL A 46 2.46 11.10 2.09
C VAL A 46 3.25 10.04 2.85
N GLY A 47 4.05 9.23 2.15
CA GLY A 47 4.81 8.13 2.74
C GLY A 47 6.03 8.61 3.54
N ARG A 48 6.46 7.77 4.48
CA ARG A 48 7.70 7.91 5.23
C ARG A 48 8.74 7.02 4.63
N VAL A 49 9.85 7.63 4.28
CA VAL A 49 11.01 6.97 3.70
C VAL A 49 11.56 5.91 4.67
N ARG A 50 12.14 4.80 4.15
CA ARG A 50 12.69 3.68 4.96
C ARG A 50 11.66 2.90 5.78
N HIS A 51 10.40 2.93 5.37
CA HIS A 51 9.33 2.18 6.03
C HIS A 51 8.75 1.10 5.11
N ASP A 52 8.19 0.09 5.77
CA ASP A 52 7.51 -1.01 5.11
C ASP A 52 6.02 -0.79 5.15
N TYR A 53 5.40 -0.86 3.99
CA TYR A 53 3.96 -0.70 3.82
C TYR A 53 3.35 -2.05 3.48
N LEU A 54 2.53 -2.56 4.40
CA LEU A 54 1.75 -3.78 4.22
C LEU A 54 0.28 -3.41 4.03
N PHE A 55 -0.23 -3.57 2.80
CA PHE A 55 -1.64 -3.33 2.49
C PHE A 55 -2.43 -4.64 2.56
N LEU A 56 -3.44 -4.66 3.44
CA LEU A 56 -4.45 -5.71 3.50
C LEU A 56 -5.68 -5.24 2.71
N ALA A 57 -5.94 -5.85 1.55
CA ALA A 57 -6.99 -5.38 0.65
C ALA A 57 -8.20 -6.31 0.64
N GLY A 58 -9.40 -5.71 0.72
CA GLY A 58 -10.69 -6.38 0.64
C GLY A 58 -11.29 -6.42 -0.76
N LEU A 59 -12.47 -7.04 -0.89
CA LEU A 59 -13.18 -7.20 -2.16
C LEU A 59 -13.70 -5.87 -2.73
N ASN A 60 -14.01 -4.90 -1.87
CA ASN A 60 -14.43 -3.54 -2.23
C ASN A 60 -13.46 -2.85 -3.22
N VAL A 61 -12.15 -3.15 -3.14
CA VAL A 61 -11.13 -2.61 -4.04
C VAL A 61 -11.31 -3.03 -5.50
N TYR A 62 -12.00 -4.16 -5.75
CA TYR A 62 -12.20 -4.68 -7.10
C TYR A 62 -12.99 -3.72 -7.99
N ASN A 63 -14.06 -3.13 -7.44
CA ASN A 63 -14.97 -2.22 -8.15
C ASN A 63 -14.81 -0.75 -7.78
N ALA A 64 -14.04 -0.42 -6.73
CA ALA A 64 -13.78 0.96 -6.36
C ALA A 64 -13.24 1.76 -7.55
N SER A 65 -13.76 2.97 -7.76
CA SER A 65 -13.22 3.90 -8.76
C SER A 65 -11.77 4.23 -8.45
N TRP A 66 -11.03 4.74 -9.44
CA TRP A 66 -9.63 5.12 -9.23
C TRP A 66 -9.49 6.19 -8.14
N LYS A 67 -10.35 7.22 -8.17
CA LYS A 67 -10.37 8.31 -7.20
C LYS A 67 -10.60 7.79 -5.78
N GLU A 68 -11.60 6.93 -5.58
CA GLU A 68 -11.88 6.33 -4.27
C GLU A 68 -10.71 5.49 -3.76
N LEU A 69 -10.05 4.75 -4.65
CA LEU A 69 -8.91 3.93 -4.29
C LEU A 69 -7.71 4.77 -3.86
N CYS A 70 -7.39 5.85 -4.57
CA CYS A 70 -6.32 6.77 -4.18
C CYS A 70 -6.58 7.36 -2.79
N VAL A 71 -7.79 7.88 -2.57
CA VAL A 71 -8.19 8.44 -1.26
C VAL A 71 -8.12 7.39 -0.15
N ALA A 72 -8.58 6.16 -0.42
CA ALA A 72 -8.52 5.08 0.57
C ALA A 72 -7.08 4.68 0.91
N VAL A 73 -6.18 4.63 -0.08
CA VAL A 73 -4.77 4.31 0.12
C VAL A 73 -4.05 5.42 0.88
N GLU A 74 -4.29 6.69 0.55
CA GLU A 74 -3.75 7.84 1.29
C GLU A 74 -4.20 7.81 2.75
N LYS A 75 -5.48 7.56 3.01
CA LYS A 75 -6.02 7.40 4.37
C LYS A 75 -5.39 6.23 5.10
N ALA A 76 -5.15 5.10 4.43
CA ALA A 76 -4.52 3.92 5.02
C ALA A 76 -3.04 4.14 5.34
N ILE A 77 -2.33 4.92 4.52
CA ILE A 77 -0.96 5.38 4.84
C ILE A 77 -1.02 6.33 6.04
N GLY A 78 -2.04 7.17 6.15
CA GLY A 78 -2.18 8.11 7.26
C GLY A 78 -1.07 9.17 7.26
N ASN A 79 -0.87 9.84 8.40
CA ASN A 79 0.20 10.82 8.56
C ASN A 79 1.38 10.20 9.34
N PRO A 80 2.51 9.92 8.69
CA PRO A 80 3.60 9.24 9.36
C PRO A 80 4.29 10.02 10.46
N LYS A 81 4.09 11.35 10.51
CA LYS A 81 4.60 12.21 11.60
C LYS A 81 3.90 11.91 12.93
N LEU A 82 2.74 11.27 12.90
CA LEU A 82 1.95 10.90 14.08
C LEU A 82 2.30 9.51 14.62
N TYR A 83 3.12 8.73 13.90
CA TYR A 83 3.60 7.45 14.42
C TYR A 83 4.56 7.73 15.57
N LYS A 84 4.08 7.50 16.80
CA LYS A 84 4.96 7.50 17.98
C LYS A 84 6.10 6.53 17.74
N THR A 85 7.33 7.02 17.76
CA THR A 85 8.49 6.16 17.93
C THR A 85 8.32 5.47 19.27
N ARG A 86 8.00 4.18 19.28
CA ARG A 86 8.19 3.39 20.50
C ARG A 86 9.70 3.34 20.69
N ASN A 87 10.18 4.10 21.68
CA ASN A 87 11.53 3.95 22.23
C ASN A 87 11.71 2.55 22.79
#